data_AF-W4LP45-F1
#
_entry.id   AF-W4LP45-F1
#
_cell.length_a   1.000
_cell.length_b   1.000
_cell.length_c   1.000
_cell.angle_alpha   90.00
_cell.angle_beta   90.00
_cell.angle_gamma   90.00
#
_symmetry.space_group_name_H-M   'P 1'
#
loop_
_entity.id
_entity.type
_entity.pdbx_description
1 polymer ?
#
loop_
_entity_poly.entity_id
_entity_poly.type
_entity_poly.pdbx_seq_one_letter_code
_entity_poly.pdbx_strand_id
1 'polypeptide(L)' 'MVHRQFHKRGFGKQLLKFRLQKLRTDFPGVDIMLDTSQHTYRFFERFGFEVEHITPDGYGVGLDRYEMRLN' A
#
# COMPACT_ATOMS: atom_id res chain seq x y z
N MET A 1 9.60 1.65 5.61
CA MET A 1 10.01 1.84 4.20
C MET A 1 11.24 0.98 3.92
N VAL A 2 11.50 0.64 2.65
CA VAL A 2 12.75 -0.04 2.22
C VAL A 2 13.62 1.00 1.52
N HIS A 3 14.91 1.07 1.84
CA HIS A 3 15.83 1.99 1.19
C HIS A 3 15.86 1.77 -0.33
N ARG A 4 15.93 2.84 -1.12
CA ARG A 4 15.82 2.80 -2.60
C ARG A 4 16.79 1.82 -3.26
N GLN A 5 18.02 1.72 -2.73
CA GLN A 5 19.05 0.78 -3.23
C GLN A 5 18.65 -0.70 -3.15
N PHE A 6 17.67 -1.03 -2.30
CA PHE A 6 17.17 -2.38 -2.08
C PHE A 6 15.78 -2.60 -2.69
N HIS A 7 15.27 -1.65 -3.49
CA HIS A 7 14.02 -1.83 -4.22
C HIS A 7 14.16 -2.95 -5.28
N LYS A 8 13.02 -3.53 -5.67
CA LYS A 8 12.93 -4.63 -6.65
C LYS A 8 13.67 -5.92 -6.24
N ARG A 9 14.12 -6.04 -4.98
CA ARG A 9 14.72 -7.25 -4.40
C ARG A 9 13.76 -8.12 -3.58
N GLY A 10 12.46 -7.80 -3.60
CA GLY A 10 11.44 -8.59 -2.91
C GLY A 10 11.17 -8.23 -1.43
N PHE A 11 11.99 -7.38 -0.80
CA PHE A 11 11.78 -6.98 0.61
C PHE A 11 10.40 -6.37 0.87
N GLY A 12 9.96 -5.44 0.02
CA GLY A 12 8.63 -4.83 0.15
C GLY A 12 7.51 -5.88 0.09
N LYS A 13 7.64 -6.85 -0.82
CA LYS A 13 6.70 -7.98 -0.98
C LYS A 13 6.65 -8.85 0.28
N GLN A 14 7.80 -9.21 0.84
CA GLN A 14 7.87 -10.03 2.05
C GLN A 14 7.25 -9.30 3.25
N LEU A 15 7.61 -8.03 3.44
CA LEU A 15 7.05 -7.20 4.52
C LEU A 15 5.54 -7.03 4.41
N LEU A 16 5.01 -6.78 3.21
CA LEU A 16 3.57 -6.63 2.99
C LEU A 16 2.84 -7.94 3.27
N LYS A 17 3.32 -9.06 2.73
CA LYS A 17 2.72 -10.39 2.97
C LYS A 17 2.64 -10.74 4.45
N PHE A 18 3.72 -10.50 5.19
CA PHE A 18 3.74 -10.75 6.62
C PHE A 18 2.68 -9.92 7.36
N ARG A 19 2.57 -8.62 7.07
CA ARG A 19 1.56 -7.75 7.70
C ARG A 19 0.14 -8.18 7.36
N LEU A 20 -0.13 -8.50 6.09
CA LEU A 20 -1.45 -8.97 5.67
C LEU A 20 -1.84 -10.28 6.37
N GLN A 21 -0.89 -11.22 6.50
CA GLN A 21 -1.11 -12.45 7.26
C GLN A 21 -1.42 -12.15 8.73
N LYS A 22 -0.61 -11.30 9.37
CA LYS A 22 -0.81 -10.88 10.77
C LYS A 22 -2.18 -10.24 10.98
N LEU A 23 -2.57 -9.32 10.10
CA LEU A 23 -3.87 -8.64 10.16
C LEU A 23 -5.03 -9.64 10.02
N ARG A 24 -4.97 -10.56 9.06
CA ARG A 24 -6.01 -11.57 8.86
C ARG A 24 -6.14 -12.54 10.03
N THR A 25 -5.03 -12.87 10.69
CA THR A 25 -5.02 -13.77 11.86
C THR A 25 -5.49 -13.07 13.12
N ASP A 26 -4.94 -11.89 13.42
CA ASP A 26 -5.18 -11.19 14.68
C ASP A 26 -6.51 -10.41 14.69
N PHE A 27 -6.96 -9.96 13.51
CA PHE A 27 -8.14 -9.11 13.33
C PHE A 27 -9.01 -9.63 12.18
N PRO A 28 -9.65 -10.81 12.33
CA PRO A 28 -10.48 -11.36 11.29
C PRO A 28 -11.70 -10.45 11.01
N GLY A 29 -12.02 -10.28 9.72
CA GLY A 29 -13.22 -9.54 9.28
C GLY A 29 -13.10 -8.02 9.29
N VAL A 30 -11.92 -7.45 9.53
CA VAL A 30 -11.69 -6.00 9.41
C VAL A 30 -11.28 -5.62 7.98
N ASP A 31 -11.72 -4.45 7.54
CA ASP A 31 -11.26 -3.87 6.29
C ASP A 31 -9.79 -3.48 6.38
N ILE A 32 -9.01 -3.84 5.36
CA ILE A 32 -7.60 -3.46 5.25
C ILE A 32 -7.49 -2.33 4.24
N MET A 33 -7.18 -1.14 4.75
CA MET A 33 -7.01 0.08 3.96
C MET A 33 -5.60 0.65 4.12
N LEU A 34 -5.16 1.42 3.14
CA LEU A 34 -3.92 2.20 3.19
C LEU A 34 -4.04 3.45 2.32
N ASP A 35 -3.20 4.43 2.58
CA ASP A 35 -2.93 5.54 1.67
C ASP A 35 -1.46 5.51 1.18
N THR A 36 -1.24 5.95 -0.04
CA THR A 36 0.07 5.98 -0.68
C THR A 36 0.16 7.03 -1.78
N SER A 37 1.32 7.23 -2.40
CA SER A 37 1.47 8.24 -3.47
C SER A 37 1.27 7.67 -4.87
N GLN A 38 1.12 8.56 -5.86
CA GLN A 38 1.04 8.20 -7.28
C GLN A 38 2.26 7.42 -7.78
N HIS A 39 3.40 7.51 -7.07
CA HIS A 39 4.63 6.80 -7.42
C HIS A 39 4.67 5.35 -6.90
N THR A 40 3.84 5.00 -5.91
CA THR A 40 3.92 3.73 -5.20
C THR A 40 2.65 2.88 -5.27
N TYR A 41 1.48 3.44 -5.61
CA TYR A 41 0.20 2.71 -5.59
C TYR A 41 0.22 1.39 -6.40
N ARG A 42 0.84 1.37 -7.58
CA ARG A 42 0.97 0.14 -8.41
C ARG A 42 1.74 -1.00 -7.75
N PHE A 43 2.54 -0.72 -6.72
CA PHE A 43 3.11 -1.78 -5.90
C PHE A 43 2.03 -2.53 -5.13
N PHE A 44 1.08 -1.81 -4.52
CA PHE A 44 -0.01 -2.37 -3.73
C PHE A 44 -1.12 -2.98 -4.60
N GLU A 45 -1.41 -2.42 -5.79
CA GLU A 45 -2.37 -3.01 -6.73
C GLU A 45 -2.06 -4.48 -7.05
N ARG A 46 -0.78 -4.82 -7.17
CA ARG A 46 -0.32 -6.20 -7.41
C ARG A 46 -0.65 -7.18 -6.28
N PHE A 47 -1.14 -6.69 -5.14
CA PHE A 47 -1.56 -7.49 -3.99
C PHE A 47 -3.07 -7.44 -3.76
N GLY A 48 -3.85 -6.90 -4.70
CA GLY A 48 -5.31 -6.84 -4.64
C GLY A 48 -5.86 -5.57 -3.99
N PHE A 49 -5.02 -4.56 -3.74
CA PHE A 49 -5.52 -3.25 -3.32
C PHE A 49 -6.07 -2.50 -4.52
N GLU A 50 -7.26 -1.92 -4.37
CA GLU A 50 -7.92 -1.10 -5.38
C GLU A 50 -7.99 0.34 -4.89
N VAL A 51 -7.85 1.30 -5.83
CA VAL A 51 -7.93 2.73 -5.52
C VAL A 51 -9.38 3.11 -5.30
N GLU A 52 -9.71 3.65 -4.13
CA GLU A 52 -11.05 4.16 -3.81
C GLU A 52 -11.15 5.66 -4.01
N HIS A 53 -10.09 6.40 -3.68
CA HIS A 53 -10.06 7.85 -3.78
C HIS A 53 -8.66 8.36 -4.13
N ILE A 54 -8.60 9.44 -4.91
CA ILE A 54 -7.36 10.16 -5.21
C ILE A 54 -7.57 11.62 -4.81
N THR A 55 -6.72 12.11 -3.92
CA THR A 55 -6.65 13.52 -3.54
C THR A 55 -5.42 14.15 -4.21
N PRO A 56 -5.61 15.02 -5.22
CA PRO A 56 -4.52 15.78 -5.81
C PRO A 56 -3.78 16.59 -4.76
N ASP A 57 -2.45 16.60 -4.82
CA ASP A 57 -1.58 17.27 -3.84
C ASP A 57 -1.86 16.87 -2.37
N GLY A 58 -2.45 15.69 -2.13
CA GLY A 58 -2.92 15.26 -0.81
C GLY A 58 -1.83 15.09 0.26
N TYR A 59 -0.57 14.92 -0.14
CA TYR A 59 0.59 14.96 0.76
C TYR A 59 1.42 16.25 0.62
N GLY A 60 1.09 17.11 -0.32
CA GLY A 60 1.83 18.30 -0.70
C GLY A 60 1.89 18.48 -2.21
N VAL A 61 2.36 19.65 -2.65
CA VAL A 61 2.42 20.03 -4.07
C VAL A 61 3.19 18.99 -4.90
N GLY A 62 2.56 18.47 -5.94
CA GLY A 62 3.06 17.43 -6.82
C GLY A 62 3.01 16.01 -6.26
N LEU A 63 2.42 15.81 -5.07
CA LEU A 63 2.39 14.52 -4.38
C LEU A 63 0.96 14.14 -3.99
N ASP A 64 0.27 13.52 -4.93
CA ASP A 64 -1.10 13.04 -4.75
C ASP A 64 -1.18 11.93 -3.71
N ARG A 65 -2.31 11.88 -2.98
CA ARG A 65 -2.65 10.79 -2.06
C ARG A 65 -3.65 9.85 -2.71
N TYR A 66 -3.32 8.57 -2.74
CA TYR A 66 -4.13 7.47 -3.26
C TYR A 66 -4.59 6.65 -2.06
N GLU A 67 -5.88 6.69 -1.75
CA GLU A 67 -6.51 5.86 -0.73
C GLU A 67 -6.96 4.56 -1.38
N MET A 68 -6.59 3.43 -0.78
CA MET A 68 -6.76 2.11 -1.35
C MET A 68 -7.35 1.14 -0.33
N ARG A 69 -8.21 0.24 -0.78
CA ARG A 69 -8.79 -0.85 0.01
C ARG A 69 -8.40 -2.19 -0.61
N LEU A 70 -8.11 -3.18 0.24
CA LEU A 70 -7.87 -4.56 -0.21
C LEU A 70 -9.19 -5.27 -0.50
N ASN A 71 -9.32 -5.86 -1.69
CA ASN A 71 -10.44 -6.71 -2.08
C ASN A 71 -10.40 -8.12 -1.49
#